data_AF-A0A1F6G116-F1
#
_entry.id   AF-A0A1F6G116-F1
#
_cell.length_a   1.000
_cell.length_b   1.000
_cell.length_c   1.000
_cell.angle_alpha   90.00
_cell.angle_beta   90.00
_cell.angle_gamma   90.00
#
_symmetry.space_group_name_H-M   'P 1'
#
loop_
_entity.id
_entity.type
_entity.pdbx_description
1 polymer ?
#
loop_
_entity_poly.entity_id
_entity_poly.type
_entity_poly.pdbx_seq_one_letter_code
_entity_poly.pdbx_strand_id
1 'polypeptide(L)'
;MYIFSRDLKVFAAIGVLVISLFTLIFVFVLRPSFSLADSTPTGPLSGYAWSDTIGWISLNGSTYGLSVATNGDISGYAWSDNVGWISANTSDLSGCPSNPCRAKLNGNNLTGWLKALAGGSAQSGGWDGFISLSGSNPNYGPKFESGSDLTGYAWGSTVVGWVDFSLAVGACTASNVYTCTGSGNNTVRHTAVSSQCETTITDGPVCTSPAFCSAGSAVCLYPPIDFISVGDETGHLNARPRIVQKGLSTTLFWNIDNVTSCTVTGDDGENFPAGCSENTCSAGAGGVPTAAINQQTTFTLVCTGVDGSTLNESVIVNVVPVFQER
;
A
#
# COMPACT_ATOMS: atom_id res chain seq x y z
N MET A 1 -74.29 -6.27 25.94
CA MET A 1 -73.17 -6.77 25.10
C MET A 1 -72.15 -5.65 24.79
N TYR A 2 -71.77 -4.83 25.77
CA TYR A 2 -70.86 -3.67 25.57
C TYR A 2 -69.68 -3.61 26.55
N ILE A 3 -69.67 -4.47 27.57
CA ILE A 3 -68.62 -4.49 28.61
C ILE A 3 -67.42 -5.34 28.16
N PHE A 4 -67.67 -6.45 27.45
CA PHE A 4 -66.62 -7.39 27.03
C PHE A 4 -65.65 -6.86 25.94
N SER A 5 -66.01 -5.82 25.18
CA SER A 5 -65.19 -5.32 24.06
C SER A 5 -64.18 -4.23 24.46
N ARG A 6 -64.36 -3.59 25.62
CA ARG A 6 -63.41 -2.59 26.14
C ARG A 6 -62.18 -3.24 26.76
N ASP A 7 -62.38 -4.31 27.52
CA ASP A 7 -61.30 -4.99 28.24
C ASP A 7 -60.31 -5.65 27.27
N LEU A 8 -60.80 -6.27 26.19
CA LEU A 8 -59.96 -6.94 25.20
C LEU A 8 -58.99 -5.98 24.48
N LYS A 9 -59.41 -4.74 24.21
CA LYS A 9 -58.56 -3.72 23.57
C LYS A 9 -57.47 -3.20 24.51
N VAL A 10 -57.76 -3.11 25.81
CA VAL A 10 -56.80 -2.67 26.83
C VAL A 10 -55.73 -3.75 27.06
N PHE A 11 -56.12 -5.02 27.14
CA PHE A 11 -55.16 -6.13 27.25
C PHE A 11 -54.25 -6.25 26.02
N ALA A 12 -54.79 -6.04 24.81
CA ALA A 12 -53.99 -6.03 23.59
C ALA A 12 -52.98 -4.87 23.56
N ALA A 13 -53.38 -3.66 23.97
CA ALA A 13 -52.50 -2.49 23.99
C ALA A 13 -51.36 -2.61 25.01
N ILE A 14 -51.64 -3.16 26.20
CA ILE A 14 -50.62 -3.42 27.23
C ILE A 14 -49.65 -4.51 26.76
N GLY A 15 -50.16 -5.56 26.11
CA GLY A 15 -49.31 -6.62 25.54
C GLY A 15 -48.32 -6.12 24.49
N VAL A 16 -48.76 -5.25 23.58
CA VAL A 16 -47.89 -4.66 22.54
C VAL A 16 -46.83 -3.73 23.16
N LEU A 17 -47.20 -2.94 24.18
CA LEU A 17 -46.25 -2.07 24.88
C LEU A 17 -45.19 -2.86 25.66
N VAL A 18 -45.56 -3.95 26.32
CA VAL A 18 -44.62 -4.80 27.06
C VAL A 18 -43.67 -5.52 26.10
N ILE A 19 -44.15 -6.03 24.97
CA ILE A 19 -43.31 -6.68 23.94
C ILE A 19 -42.36 -5.65 23.27
N SER A 20 -42.83 -4.42 23.02
CA SER A 20 -41.98 -3.35 22.48
C SER A 20 -40.91 -2.90 23.48
N LEU A 21 -41.21 -2.90 24.78
CA LEU A 21 -40.24 -2.52 25.81
C LEU A 21 -39.19 -3.63 26.01
N PHE A 22 -39.62 -4.89 25.94
CA PHE A 22 -38.74 -6.05 26.12
C PHE A 22 -37.78 -6.23 24.93
N THR A 23 -38.24 -5.97 23.70
CA THR A 23 -37.38 -5.98 22.50
C THR A 23 -36.37 -4.84 22.49
N LEU A 24 -36.74 -3.66 22.98
CA LEU A 24 -35.85 -2.49 23.06
C LEU A 24 -34.75 -2.68 24.14
N ILE A 25 -35.08 -3.33 25.25
CA ILE A 25 -34.10 -3.71 26.29
C ILE A 25 -33.16 -4.82 25.78
N PHE A 26 -33.67 -5.83 25.06
CA PHE A 26 -32.85 -6.92 24.52
C PHE A 26 -31.84 -6.43 23.45
N VAL A 27 -32.24 -5.46 22.61
CA VAL A 27 -31.35 -4.81 21.63
C VAL A 27 -30.30 -3.91 22.27
N PHE A 28 -30.52 -3.44 23.51
CA PHE A 28 -29.55 -2.61 24.24
C PHE A 28 -28.59 -3.43 25.11
N VAL A 29 -29.03 -4.57 25.67
CA VAL A 29 -28.23 -5.41 26.58
C VAL A 29 -27.39 -6.46 25.83
N LEU A 30 -27.78 -6.87 24.61
CA LEU A 30 -27.03 -7.85 23.80
C LEU A 30 -26.24 -7.26 22.63
N ARG A 31 -25.94 -5.96 22.64
CA ARG A 31 -24.85 -5.49 21.78
C ARG A 31 -23.55 -5.97 22.42
N PRO A 32 -22.82 -6.96 21.85
CA PRO A 32 -21.45 -7.17 22.27
C PRO A 32 -20.76 -5.82 22.10
N SER A 33 -20.22 -5.29 23.19
CA SER A 33 -19.26 -4.20 23.11
C SER A 33 -18.07 -4.76 22.34
N PHE A 34 -18.03 -4.53 21.04
CA PHE A 34 -16.81 -4.72 20.27
C PHE A 34 -15.84 -3.66 20.80
N SER A 35 -15.12 -4.00 21.87
CA SER A 35 -13.90 -3.28 22.20
C SER A 35 -12.94 -3.65 21.10
N LEU A 36 -12.70 -2.73 20.18
CA LEU A 36 -11.45 -2.79 19.43
C LEU A 36 -10.36 -2.80 20.51
N ALA A 37 -9.53 -3.84 20.52
CA ALA A 37 -8.29 -3.78 21.25
C ALA A 37 -7.49 -2.67 20.58
N ASP A 38 -7.55 -1.46 21.13
CA ASP A 38 -6.68 -0.38 20.73
C ASP A 38 -5.28 -0.85 21.09
N SER A 39 -4.49 -1.21 20.08
CA SER A 39 -3.10 -1.57 20.30
C SER A 39 -2.45 -0.33 20.89
N THR A 40 -2.07 -0.40 22.17
CA THR A 40 -1.35 0.68 22.84
C THR A 40 -0.19 1.07 21.93
N PRO A 41 -0.09 2.34 21.47
CA PRO A 41 0.95 2.74 20.53
C PRO A 41 2.31 2.64 21.21
N THR A 42 2.97 1.50 21.03
CA THR A 42 4.30 1.19 21.56
C THR A 42 5.32 1.39 20.46
N GLY A 43 6.39 2.11 20.74
CA GLY A 43 7.42 2.47 19.77
C GLY A 43 7.90 3.90 19.93
N PRO A 44 8.83 4.34 19.07
CA PRO A 44 9.34 5.69 19.12
C PRO A 44 8.27 6.71 18.78
N LEU A 45 8.41 7.89 19.38
CA LEU A 45 7.68 9.10 19.05
C LEU A 45 8.52 9.90 18.06
N SER A 46 7.85 10.52 17.11
CA SER A 46 8.47 11.34 16.06
C SER A 46 7.71 12.64 15.85
N GLY A 47 8.28 13.51 15.04
CA GLY A 47 7.71 14.82 14.74
C GLY A 47 8.09 15.84 15.80
N TYR A 48 7.28 16.89 15.89
CA TYR A 48 7.60 18.06 16.70
C TYR A 48 6.46 18.41 17.63
N ALA A 49 6.81 19.00 18.77
CA ALA A 49 5.89 19.75 19.60
C ALA A 49 6.20 21.24 19.50
N TRP A 50 5.20 22.09 19.66
CA TRP A 50 5.36 23.55 19.57
C TRP A 50 4.97 24.24 20.87
N SER A 51 5.78 25.20 21.30
CA SER A 51 5.38 26.17 22.32
C SER A 51 5.58 27.59 21.79
N ASP A 52 4.62 28.46 22.07
CA ASP A 52 4.74 29.88 21.71
C ASP A 52 5.86 30.60 22.49
N THR A 53 6.35 30.02 23.59
CA THR A 53 7.38 30.66 24.43
C THR A 53 8.79 30.17 24.08
N ILE A 54 8.94 28.91 23.70
CA ILE A 54 10.25 28.29 23.44
C ILE A 54 10.39 27.68 22.04
N GLY A 55 9.39 27.85 21.18
CA GLY A 55 9.40 27.36 19.81
C GLY A 55 9.31 25.84 19.71
N TRP A 56 10.01 25.30 18.72
CA TRP A 56 9.98 23.88 18.37
C TRP A 56 10.72 23.00 19.39
N ILE A 57 10.12 21.84 19.66
CA ILE A 57 10.73 20.71 20.36
C ILE A 57 10.69 19.52 19.42
N SER A 58 11.86 18.99 19.04
CA SER A 58 12.01 17.77 18.25
C SER A 58 11.90 16.55 19.15
N LEU A 59 10.96 15.65 18.87
CA LEU A 59 10.75 14.45 19.69
C LEU A 59 11.67 13.29 19.30
N ASN A 60 12.27 13.35 18.10
CA ASN A 60 13.30 12.43 17.64
C ASN A 60 14.36 13.13 16.78
N GLY A 61 15.48 12.45 16.59
CA GLY A 61 16.55 12.77 15.66
C GLY A 61 17.38 11.52 15.37
N SER A 62 18.47 11.65 14.63
CA SER A 62 19.30 10.49 14.23
C SER A 62 19.96 9.75 15.39
N THR A 63 20.15 10.41 16.54
CA THR A 63 20.85 9.85 17.71
C THR A 63 20.04 9.90 19.01
N TYR A 64 18.81 10.44 18.97
CA TYR A 64 17.97 10.61 20.14
C TYR A 64 16.49 10.45 19.78
N GLY A 65 15.66 10.19 20.78
CA GLY A 65 14.21 10.25 20.62
C GLY A 65 13.46 9.74 21.83
N LEU A 66 12.21 10.17 21.96
CA LEU A 66 11.27 9.61 22.92
C LEU A 66 10.71 8.29 22.41
N SER A 67 10.41 7.36 23.30
CA SER A 67 9.82 6.06 22.95
C SER A 67 8.92 5.53 24.05
N VAL A 68 7.83 4.90 23.63
CA VAL A 68 6.82 4.25 24.48
C VAL A 68 7.10 2.75 24.52
N ALA A 69 7.46 2.23 25.69
CA ALA A 69 7.67 0.80 25.91
C ALA A 69 6.34 0.02 26.01
N THR A 70 6.40 -1.31 25.90
CA THR A 70 5.22 -2.19 25.96
C THR A 70 4.42 -2.08 27.25
N ASN A 71 5.06 -1.68 28.35
CA ASN A 71 4.40 -1.43 29.63
C ASN A 71 3.81 0.00 29.77
N GLY A 72 3.84 0.78 28.69
CA GLY A 72 3.41 2.18 28.62
C GLY A 72 4.44 3.19 29.12
N ASP A 73 5.62 2.78 29.60
CA ASP A 73 6.61 3.75 30.09
C ASP A 73 7.22 4.55 28.93
N ILE A 74 7.35 5.85 29.11
CA ILE A 74 7.98 6.75 28.14
C ILE A 74 9.40 7.04 28.60
N SER A 75 10.36 6.92 27.68
CA SER A 75 11.78 7.12 27.97
C SER A 75 12.49 7.78 26.78
N GLY A 76 13.72 8.23 26.99
CA GLY A 76 14.53 8.89 25.99
C GLY A 76 14.58 10.42 26.14
N TYR A 77 15.02 11.08 25.08
CA TYR A 77 15.25 12.52 25.06
C TYR A 77 14.58 13.18 23.84
N ALA A 78 14.11 14.40 24.03
CA ALA A 78 13.70 15.35 23.01
C ALA A 78 14.64 16.56 23.04
N TRP A 79 14.67 17.36 21.98
CA TRP A 79 15.57 18.51 21.85
C TRP A 79 14.82 19.78 21.48
N SER A 80 15.18 20.91 22.09
CA SER A 80 14.76 22.23 21.64
C SER A 80 15.96 23.16 21.64
N ASP A 81 16.07 24.01 20.61
CA ASP A 81 17.17 24.98 20.52
C ASP A 81 17.13 26.05 21.62
N ASN A 82 15.96 26.27 22.24
CA ASN A 82 15.76 27.34 23.23
C ASN A 82 15.84 26.87 24.68
N VAL A 83 15.61 25.59 24.97
CA VAL A 83 15.67 25.03 26.34
C VAL A 83 16.57 23.80 26.48
N GLY A 84 17.18 23.33 25.38
CA GLY A 84 18.09 22.19 25.38
C GLY A 84 17.39 20.83 25.45
N TRP A 85 18.02 19.89 26.16
CA TRP A 85 17.55 18.52 26.26
C TRP A 85 16.33 18.41 27.17
N ILE A 86 15.29 17.72 26.70
CA ILE A 86 14.10 17.39 27.48
C ILE A 86 14.09 15.87 27.69
N SER A 87 14.16 15.41 28.93
CA SER A 87 14.22 14.00 29.30
C SER A 87 12.88 13.45 29.74
N ALA A 88 12.57 12.23 29.28
CA ALA A 88 11.52 11.38 29.83
C ALA A 88 12.08 10.27 30.74
N ASN A 89 13.40 10.16 30.87
CA ASN A 89 14.02 9.08 31.63
C ASN A 89 13.70 9.21 33.11
N THR A 90 13.26 8.12 33.74
CA THR A 90 12.83 8.15 35.15
C THR A 90 13.93 8.64 36.11
N SER A 91 15.21 8.41 35.77
CA SER A 91 16.36 8.91 36.53
C SER A 91 16.37 10.43 36.65
N ASP A 92 15.88 11.12 35.64
CA ASP A 92 15.97 12.57 35.53
C ASP A 92 14.76 13.26 36.18
N LEU A 93 13.65 12.54 36.33
CA LEU A 93 12.35 13.04 36.79
C LEU A 93 12.24 13.19 38.32
N SER A 94 13.32 12.99 39.07
CA SER A 94 13.32 13.20 40.51
C SER A 94 13.01 14.67 40.85
N GLY A 95 12.10 14.89 41.80
CA GLY A 95 11.71 16.24 42.23
C GLY A 95 10.59 16.87 41.38
N CYS A 96 9.83 16.06 40.65
CA CYS A 96 8.67 16.56 39.92
C CYS A 96 7.65 17.22 40.86
N PRO A 97 6.85 18.19 40.37
CA PRO A 97 5.92 18.94 41.22
C PRO A 97 4.81 18.08 41.86
N SER A 98 4.39 16.99 41.21
CA SER A 98 3.41 16.06 41.79
C SER A 98 3.59 14.63 41.29
N ASN A 99 3.28 13.66 42.16
CA ASN A 99 3.32 12.25 41.79
C ASN A 99 2.10 11.83 40.95
N PRO A 100 2.26 10.87 40.01
CA PRO A 100 3.50 10.16 39.69
C PRO A 100 4.44 10.96 38.77
N CYS A 101 5.75 10.95 39.08
CA CYS A 101 6.74 11.64 38.23
C CYS A 101 6.92 10.99 36.86
N ARG A 102 6.91 9.65 36.82
CA ARG A 102 7.26 8.83 35.65
C ARG A 102 6.36 9.19 34.46
N ALA A 103 6.98 9.58 33.33
CA ALA A 103 6.30 9.73 32.05
C ALA A 103 5.73 8.38 31.59
N LYS A 104 4.42 8.32 31.35
CA LYS A 104 3.73 7.08 31.03
C LYS A 104 2.53 7.31 30.13
N LEU A 105 2.34 6.43 29.16
CA LEU A 105 1.11 6.26 28.42
C LEU A 105 0.14 5.38 29.22
N ASN A 106 -1.02 5.93 29.58
CA ASN A 106 -2.08 5.23 30.30
C ASN A 106 -3.37 5.24 29.48
N GLY A 107 -3.74 4.08 28.94
CA GLY A 107 -4.70 4.01 27.84
C GLY A 107 -4.14 4.81 26.66
N ASN A 108 -4.82 5.90 26.29
CA ASN A 108 -4.38 6.77 25.20
C ASN A 108 -3.75 8.08 25.70
N ASN A 109 -3.74 8.35 27.01
CA ASN A 109 -3.28 9.62 27.56
C ASN A 109 -1.84 9.52 28.03
N LEU A 110 -1.03 10.50 27.66
CA LEU A 110 0.28 10.70 28.26
C LEU A 110 0.07 11.32 29.64
N THR A 111 0.83 10.83 30.61
CA THR A 111 0.74 11.22 32.02
C THR A 111 2.13 11.32 32.63
N GLY A 112 2.22 11.98 33.78
CA GLY A 112 3.49 12.23 34.46
C GLY A 112 4.19 13.47 33.91
N TRP A 113 5.52 13.45 33.88
CA TRP A 113 6.31 14.64 33.63
C TRP A 113 7.47 14.38 32.68
N LEU A 114 7.80 15.39 31.88
CA LEU A 114 9.11 15.52 31.23
C LEU A 114 9.93 16.56 32.00
N LYS A 115 11.25 16.50 31.89
CA LYS A 115 12.14 17.48 32.51
C LYS A 115 13.04 18.11 31.46
N ALA A 116 12.99 19.43 31.33
CA ALA A 116 14.06 20.17 30.68
C ALA A 116 15.30 20.10 31.56
N LEU A 117 16.34 19.50 31.01
CA LEU A 117 17.68 19.48 31.59
C LEU A 117 18.36 20.74 31.08
N ALA A 118 18.72 21.64 31.98
CA ALA A 118 19.58 22.75 31.67
C ALA A 118 20.80 22.18 30.95
N GLY A 119 20.97 22.57 29.69
CA GLY A 119 22.27 22.42 29.09
C GLY A 119 23.23 23.23 29.95
N GLY A 120 24.24 22.58 30.53
CA GLY A 120 25.20 23.20 31.44
C GLY A 120 26.14 24.21 30.75
N SER A 121 25.68 24.95 29.73
CA SER A 121 26.45 25.98 29.02
C SER A 121 25.62 27.25 28.79
N ALA A 122 26.31 28.39 28.70
CA ALA A 122 25.69 29.71 28.49
C ALA A 122 24.88 29.84 27.18
N GLN A 123 25.07 28.93 26.22
CA GLN A 123 24.34 28.91 24.95
C GLN A 123 23.07 28.03 24.95
N SER A 124 22.71 27.36 26.05
CA SER A 124 21.60 26.40 26.10
C SER A 124 20.41 26.82 26.97
N GLY A 125 20.17 28.13 27.08
CA GLY A 125 18.90 28.67 27.58
C GLY A 125 18.68 28.65 29.11
N GLY A 126 19.55 27.97 29.87
CA GLY A 126 19.71 28.17 31.32
C GLY A 126 18.50 27.84 32.21
N TRP A 127 17.49 27.14 31.70
CA TRP A 127 16.29 26.76 32.46
C TRP A 127 16.23 25.26 32.74
N ASP A 128 16.10 24.92 34.02
CA ASP A 128 15.76 23.59 34.52
C ASP A 128 14.31 23.60 35.01
N GLY A 129 13.49 22.68 34.51
CA GLY A 129 12.12 22.57 35.00
C GLY A 129 11.31 21.45 34.38
N PHE A 130 10.06 21.34 34.82
CA PHE A 130 9.19 20.22 34.48
C PHE A 130 8.07 20.64 33.53
N ILE A 131 7.76 19.76 32.59
CA ILE A 131 6.64 19.86 31.65
C ILE A 131 5.64 18.77 32.04
N SER A 132 4.47 19.19 32.52
CA SER A 132 3.38 18.31 32.93
C SER A 132 2.67 17.75 31.71
N LEU A 133 2.56 16.42 31.64
CA LEU A 133 1.83 15.73 30.57
C LEU A 133 0.33 15.59 30.89
N SER A 134 -0.11 15.97 32.08
CA SER A 134 -1.53 15.86 32.46
C SER A 134 -1.92 16.89 33.52
N GLY A 135 -3.11 17.47 33.42
CA GLY A 135 -3.66 18.35 34.45
C GLY A 135 -5.18 18.40 34.41
N SER A 136 -5.80 18.88 35.49
CA SER A 136 -7.27 18.86 35.65
C SER A 136 -7.92 20.25 35.65
N ASN A 137 -7.16 21.33 35.84
CA ASN A 137 -7.66 22.71 35.82
C ASN A 137 -6.66 23.66 35.13
N PRO A 138 -6.78 23.93 33.82
CA PRO A 138 -7.73 23.30 32.90
C PRO A 138 -7.43 21.81 32.71
N ASN A 139 -8.39 21.03 32.19
CA ASN A 139 -8.13 19.65 31.83
C ASN A 139 -7.27 19.62 30.56
N TYR A 140 -6.06 19.07 30.66
CA TYR A 140 -5.12 18.96 29.56
C TYR A 140 -4.30 17.68 29.67
N GLY A 141 -3.75 17.28 28.54
CA GLY A 141 -2.76 16.21 28.43
C GLY A 141 -2.66 15.74 26.99
N PRO A 142 -1.44 15.48 26.49
CA PRO A 142 -1.29 14.86 25.18
C PRO A 142 -1.91 13.46 25.18
N LYS A 143 -2.56 13.07 24.08
CA LYS A 143 -3.17 11.76 23.94
C LYS A 143 -3.05 11.26 22.50
N PHE A 144 -3.06 9.95 22.33
CA PHE A 144 -3.21 9.33 21.01
C PHE A 144 -4.67 9.34 20.58
N GLU A 145 -4.94 9.83 19.38
CA GLU A 145 -6.22 9.64 18.70
C GLU A 145 -6.19 8.38 17.82
N SER A 146 -7.31 8.04 17.17
CA SER A 146 -7.41 6.82 16.36
C SER A 146 -6.31 6.79 15.29
N GLY A 147 -5.30 5.93 15.49
CA GLY A 147 -4.09 5.88 14.68
C GLY A 147 -2.83 6.11 15.53
N SER A 148 -1.84 6.77 14.92
CA SER A 148 -0.52 7.06 15.51
C SER A 148 -0.36 8.53 15.92
N ASP A 149 -1.34 9.38 15.63
CA ASP A 149 -1.22 10.83 15.84
C ASP A 149 -1.49 11.21 17.30
N LEU A 150 -0.68 12.15 17.82
CA LEU A 150 -0.87 12.75 19.12
C LEU A 150 -1.68 14.04 18.98
N THR A 151 -2.55 14.31 19.94
CA THR A 151 -3.25 15.60 20.08
C THR A 151 -3.17 16.08 21.52
N GLY A 152 -3.49 17.35 21.75
CA GLY A 152 -3.56 17.94 23.08
C GLY A 152 -2.26 18.61 23.52
N TYR A 153 -2.31 19.14 24.74
CA TYR A 153 -1.30 20.06 25.24
C TYR A 153 -0.66 19.55 26.53
N ALA A 154 0.63 19.81 26.68
CA ALA A 154 1.37 19.72 27.94
C ALA A 154 1.65 21.12 28.49
N TRP A 155 1.99 21.22 29.77
CA TRP A 155 2.21 22.52 30.43
C TRP A 155 3.56 22.57 31.13
N GLY A 156 4.43 23.49 30.72
CA GLY A 156 5.79 23.67 31.25
C GLY A 156 6.01 24.96 32.03
N SER A 157 5.07 25.34 32.88
CA SER A 157 5.11 26.60 33.67
C SER A 157 5.10 27.87 32.79
N THR A 158 5.40 29.03 33.38
CA THR A 158 5.48 30.31 32.65
C THR A 158 6.67 30.41 31.71
N VAL A 159 7.67 29.53 31.85
CA VAL A 159 8.88 29.56 31.01
C VAL A 159 8.69 28.77 29.72
N VAL A 160 8.21 27.53 29.78
CA VAL A 160 7.94 26.73 28.58
C VAL A 160 6.52 26.92 28.06
N GLY A 161 5.58 27.33 28.91
CA GLY A 161 4.20 27.57 28.50
C GLY A 161 3.46 26.30 28.08
N TRP A 162 2.44 26.50 27.25
CA TRP A 162 1.71 25.40 26.61
C TRP A 162 2.55 24.78 25.50
N VAL A 163 2.60 23.46 25.48
CA VAL A 163 3.29 22.67 24.45
C VAL A 163 2.26 21.86 23.69
N ASP A 164 2.07 22.15 22.42
CA ASP A 164 1.16 21.47 21.50
C ASP A 164 1.84 20.24 20.88
N PHE A 165 1.22 19.06 21.05
CA PHE A 165 1.71 17.78 20.50
C PHE A 165 1.00 17.36 19.20
N SER A 166 0.18 18.22 18.59
CA SER A 166 -0.59 17.89 17.37
C SER A 166 0.25 17.53 16.15
N LEU A 167 1.54 17.86 16.14
CA LEU A 167 2.50 17.50 15.08
C LEU A 167 3.42 16.34 15.48
N ALA A 168 3.11 15.67 16.60
CA ALA A 168 3.79 14.48 17.06
C ALA A 168 3.04 13.22 16.63
N VAL A 169 3.79 12.19 16.30
CA VAL A 169 3.27 10.90 15.84
C VAL A 169 4.02 9.79 16.56
N GLY A 170 3.32 8.84 17.17
CA GLY A 170 3.89 7.70 17.87
C GLY A 170 3.66 6.38 17.17
N ALA A 171 4.57 5.43 17.38
CA ALA A 171 4.49 4.09 16.84
C ALA A 171 4.39 4.07 15.30
N CYS A 172 5.46 4.54 14.63
CA CYS A 172 5.59 4.29 13.20
C CYS A 172 5.65 2.80 12.92
N THR A 173 4.75 2.32 12.08
CA THR A 173 4.84 0.97 11.54
C THR A 173 5.87 0.98 10.42
N ALA A 174 6.91 0.16 10.56
CA ALA A 174 7.89 0.00 9.51
C ALA A 174 7.18 -0.43 8.21
N SER A 175 7.43 0.28 7.12
CA SER A 175 6.72 0.08 5.85
C SER A 175 7.70 0.13 4.70
N ASN A 176 7.39 -0.64 3.65
CA ASN A 176 8.10 -0.63 2.39
C ASN A 176 7.08 -0.39 1.28
N VAL A 177 7.21 0.75 0.60
CA VAL A 177 6.33 1.13 -0.50
C VAL A 177 7.16 1.25 -1.76
N TYR A 178 6.69 0.63 -2.84
CA TYR A 178 7.26 0.77 -4.17
C TYR A 178 6.35 1.63 -5.04
N THR A 179 6.91 2.68 -5.62
CA THR A 179 6.21 3.61 -6.51
C THR A 179 6.96 3.74 -7.83
N CYS A 180 6.30 4.30 -8.83
CA CYS A 180 6.92 4.61 -10.10
C CYS A 180 7.20 6.11 -10.16
N THR A 181 8.36 6.49 -10.66
CA THR A 181 8.79 7.89 -10.81
C THR A 181 9.61 8.08 -12.09
N GLY A 182 10.12 9.29 -12.33
CA GLY A 182 10.91 9.62 -13.51
C GLY A 182 10.06 10.00 -14.74
N SER A 183 10.74 10.33 -15.83
CA SER A 183 10.08 10.67 -17.10
C SER A 183 9.37 9.44 -17.67
N GLY A 184 8.06 9.52 -17.89
CA GLY A 184 7.26 8.39 -18.36
C GLY A 184 6.93 7.35 -17.28
N ASN A 185 7.15 7.66 -15.99
CA ASN A 185 6.78 6.81 -14.86
C ASN A 185 7.43 5.41 -14.90
N ASN A 186 8.72 5.35 -15.25
CA ASN A 186 9.41 4.11 -15.58
C ASN A 186 10.53 3.71 -14.59
N THR A 187 10.83 4.52 -13.59
CA THR A 187 11.82 4.18 -12.55
C THR A 187 11.12 3.62 -11.31
N VAL A 188 11.53 2.43 -10.87
CA VAL A 188 11.05 1.85 -9.60
C VAL A 188 11.68 2.62 -8.44
N ARG A 189 10.88 3.28 -7.61
CA ARG A 189 11.31 3.98 -6.39
C ARG A 189 10.86 3.21 -5.16
N HIS A 190 11.81 2.90 -4.29
CA HIS A 190 11.57 2.30 -2.99
C HIS A 190 11.56 3.39 -1.92
N THR A 191 10.52 3.42 -1.10
CA THR A 191 10.42 4.24 0.11
C THR A 191 10.27 3.32 1.30
N ALA A 192 11.32 3.25 2.11
CA ALA A 192 11.34 2.53 3.37
C ALA A 192 11.11 3.51 4.52
N VAL A 193 10.16 3.18 5.39
CA VAL A 193 9.97 3.85 6.67
C VAL A 193 10.45 2.89 7.75
N SER A 194 11.44 3.30 8.54
CA SER A 194 11.94 2.48 9.64
C SER A 194 10.94 2.47 10.81
N SER A 195 11.15 1.55 11.76
CA SER A 195 10.42 1.57 13.04
C SER A 195 10.69 2.84 13.86
N GLN A 196 11.68 3.66 13.49
CA GLN A 196 12.03 4.95 14.07
C GLN A 196 11.54 6.15 13.25
N CYS A 197 10.60 5.92 12.34
CA CYS A 197 10.03 6.95 11.45
C CYS A 197 11.05 7.59 10.50
N GLU A 198 12.22 6.98 10.33
CA GLU A 198 13.20 7.46 9.37
C GLU A 198 12.79 7.00 7.98
N THR A 199 12.67 7.97 7.06
CA THR A 199 12.34 7.70 5.66
C THR A 199 13.62 7.59 4.84
N THR A 200 13.81 6.45 4.19
CA THR A 200 14.88 6.26 3.20
C THR A 200 14.25 6.09 1.82
N ILE A 201 14.69 6.90 0.86
CA ILE A 201 14.24 6.82 -0.53
C ILE A 201 15.41 6.32 -1.37
N THR A 202 15.18 5.28 -2.16
CA THR A 202 16.17 4.72 -3.08
C THR A 202 15.53 4.49 -4.43
N ASP A 203 16.16 5.03 -5.48
CA ASP A 203 15.76 4.77 -6.86
C ASP A 203 16.44 3.49 -7.34
N GLY A 204 15.63 2.57 -7.86
CA GLY A 204 16.03 1.28 -8.40
C GLY A 204 16.18 1.31 -9.92
N PRO A 205 15.91 0.18 -10.60
CA PRO A 205 16.09 0.09 -12.04
C PRO A 205 15.11 0.99 -12.81
N VAL A 206 15.56 1.46 -13.97
CA VAL A 206 14.73 2.14 -14.97
C VAL A 206 14.21 1.08 -15.94
N CYS A 207 12.90 0.92 -16.01
CA CYS A 207 12.24 -0.01 -16.91
C CYS A 207 12.22 0.58 -18.32
N THR A 208 12.83 -0.15 -19.27
CA THR A 208 12.83 0.20 -20.69
C THR A 208 11.81 -0.67 -21.42
N SER A 209 11.06 -0.06 -22.34
CA SER A 209 10.08 -0.76 -23.19
C SER A 209 10.69 -2.04 -23.76
N PRO A 210 10.02 -3.20 -23.63
CA PRO A 210 8.60 -3.37 -23.27
C PRO A 210 8.37 -3.49 -21.75
N ALA A 211 9.42 -3.52 -20.94
CA ALA A 211 9.29 -3.58 -19.49
C ALA A 211 8.70 -2.28 -18.95
N PHE A 212 7.83 -2.38 -17.95
CA PHE A 212 7.17 -1.24 -17.33
C PHE A 212 7.26 -1.28 -15.80
N CYS A 213 7.15 -0.10 -15.19
CA CYS A 213 7.04 0.02 -13.75
C CYS A 213 5.58 -0.09 -13.32
N SER A 214 5.33 -0.83 -12.24
CA SER A 214 4.02 -0.91 -11.59
C SER A 214 4.16 -0.66 -10.09
N ALA A 215 3.29 0.19 -9.54
CA ALA A 215 3.29 0.49 -8.11
C ALA A 215 3.07 -0.79 -7.29
N GLY A 216 3.83 -0.94 -6.21
CA GLY A 216 3.86 -2.15 -5.39
C GLY A 216 4.85 -3.23 -5.85
N SER A 217 5.43 -3.11 -7.06
CA SER A 217 6.48 -4.03 -7.52
C SER A 217 7.88 -3.50 -7.23
N ALA A 218 8.75 -4.35 -6.68
CA ALA A 218 10.17 -4.06 -6.49
C ALA A 218 11.01 -4.20 -7.79
N VAL A 219 10.41 -4.78 -8.83
CA VAL A 219 11.07 -5.11 -10.11
C VAL A 219 10.24 -4.61 -11.28
N CYS A 220 10.88 -4.42 -12.44
CA CYS A 220 10.17 -4.16 -13.68
C CYS A 220 9.34 -5.38 -14.07
N LEU A 221 8.12 -5.12 -14.55
CA LEU A 221 7.20 -6.13 -15.04
C LEU A 221 7.19 -6.12 -16.57
N TYR A 222 6.80 -7.25 -17.14
CA TYR A 222 6.72 -7.43 -18.59
C TYR A 222 5.27 -7.64 -19.00
N PRO A 223 4.83 -7.06 -20.13
CA PRO A 223 3.49 -7.27 -20.63
C PRO A 223 3.36 -8.71 -21.16
N PRO A 224 2.15 -9.31 -21.07
CA PRO A 224 1.90 -10.60 -21.68
C PRO A 224 1.95 -10.51 -23.20
N ILE A 225 2.12 -11.66 -23.87
CA ILE A 225 2.03 -11.77 -25.33
C ILE A 225 0.69 -11.16 -25.81
N ASP A 226 0.76 -10.33 -26.86
CA ASP A 226 -0.41 -9.67 -27.45
C ASP A 226 -0.49 -9.92 -28.96
N PHE A 227 -1.72 -9.94 -29.49
CA PHE A 227 -1.98 -10.16 -30.91
C PHE A 227 -2.41 -8.87 -31.58
N ILE A 228 -1.60 -8.38 -32.52
CA ILE A 228 -1.85 -7.11 -33.19
C ILE A 228 -2.74 -7.34 -34.42
N SER A 229 -4.01 -6.95 -34.32
CA SER A 229 -4.92 -6.96 -35.47
C SER A 229 -4.64 -5.83 -36.46
N VAL A 230 -4.55 -6.13 -37.74
CA VAL A 230 -4.38 -5.14 -38.82
C VAL A 230 -5.35 -5.47 -39.97
N GLY A 231 -6.29 -4.56 -40.23
CA GLY A 231 -7.34 -4.80 -41.23
C GLY A 231 -8.21 -6.00 -40.85
N ASP A 232 -8.31 -6.99 -41.74
CA ASP A 232 -9.08 -8.22 -41.54
C ASP A 232 -8.28 -9.34 -40.84
N GLU A 233 -7.01 -9.13 -40.50
CA GLU A 233 -6.21 -10.10 -39.76
C GLU A 233 -6.25 -9.81 -38.25
N THR A 234 -6.38 -10.87 -37.46
CA THR A 234 -6.50 -10.79 -36.00
C THR A 234 -5.14 -10.79 -35.28
N GLY A 235 -4.04 -10.98 -36.00
CA GLY A 235 -2.69 -11.17 -35.45
C GLY A 235 -2.34 -12.61 -35.11
N HIS A 236 -3.35 -13.45 -34.86
CA HIS A 236 -3.18 -14.90 -34.71
C HIS A 236 -2.66 -15.56 -36.00
N LEU A 237 -2.03 -16.72 -35.88
CA LEU A 237 -1.60 -17.51 -37.03
C LEU A 237 -2.82 -17.89 -37.91
N ASN A 238 -2.76 -17.45 -39.17
CA ASN A 238 -3.82 -17.69 -40.13
C ASN A 238 -3.24 -18.04 -41.51
N ALA A 239 -3.97 -18.84 -42.28
CA ALA A 239 -3.65 -19.19 -43.65
C ALA A 239 -4.76 -18.71 -44.58
N ARG A 240 -4.43 -18.01 -45.66
CA ARG A 240 -5.40 -17.60 -46.68
C ARG A 240 -4.89 -17.96 -48.08
N PRO A 241 -5.62 -18.82 -48.83
CA PRO A 241 -6.82 -19.56 -48.43
C PRO A 241 -6.52 -20.81 -47.56
N ARG A 242 -7.42 -21.18 -46.64
CA ARG A 242 -7.30 -22.40 -45.81
C ARG A 242 -7.58 -23.71 -46.56
N ILE A 243 -8.04 -23.61 -47.80
CA ILE A 243 -8.33 -24.75 -48.67
C ILE A 243 -7.77 -24.43 -50.05
N VAL A 244 -6.93 -25.32 -50.58
CA VAL A 244 -6.23 -25.14 -51.87
C VAL A 244 -6.39 -26.37 -52.75
N GLN A 245 -6.31 -26.20 -54.07
CA GLN A 245 -6.13 -27.36 -54.97
C GLN A 245 -4.72 -27.92 -54.81
N LYS A 246 -4.56 -29.22 -55.07
CA LYS A 246 -3.26 -29.88 -55.00
C LYS A 246 -2.27 -29.17 -55.93
N GLY A 247 -1.11 -28.78 -55.39
CA GLY A 247 -0.05 -28.09 -56.12
C GLY A 247 -0.13 -26.56 -56.09
N LEU A 248 -1.15 -25.96 -55.46
CA LEU A 248 -1.21 -24.52 -55.21
C LEU A 248 -0.64 -24.17 -53.82
N SER A 249 -0.28 -22.91 -53.62
CA SER A 249 0.21 -22.38 -52.35
C SER A 249 -0.89 -21.63 -51.58
N THR A 250 -0.63 -21.40 -50.29
CA THR A 250 -1.38 -20.45 -49.45
C THR A 250 -0.45 -19.35 -48.96
N THR A 251 -0.99 -18.29 -48.38
CA THR A 251 -0.22 -17.27 -47.67
C THR A 251 -0.50 -17.37 -46.17
N LEU A 252 0.55 -17.34 -45.35
CA LEU A 252 0.47 -17.33 -43.90
C LEU A 252 0.55 -15.88 -43.36
N PHE A 253 -0.24 -15.61 -42.32
CA PHE A 253 -0.32 -14.32 -41.64
C PHE A 253 -0.19 -14.53 -40.14
N TRP A 254 0.60 -13.69 -39.48
CA TRP A 254 0.70 -13.56 -38.03
C TRP A 254 1.22 -12.14 -37.72
N ASN A 255 0.88 -11.62 -36.55
CA ASN A 255 1.36 -10.33 -36.08
C ASN A 255 1.24 -10.29 -34.54
N ILE A 256 2.36 -10.51 -33.86
CA ILE A 256 2.41 -10.76 -32.42
C ILE A 256 3.39 -9.79 -31.78
N ASP A 257 2.99 -9.16 -30.67
CA ASP A 257 3.82 -8.28 -29.86
C ASP A 257 4.21 -8.91 -28.52
N ASN A 258 5.10 -8.23 -27.80
CA ASN A 258 5.61 -8.66 -26.49
C ASN A 258 6.29 -10.04 -26.55
N VAL A 259 7.02 -10.31 -27.63
CA VAL A 259 7.76 -11.55 -27.87
C VAL A 259 9.25 -11.30 -28.09
N THR A 260 10.10 -12.20 -27.61
CA THR A 260 11.55 -12.16 -27.83
C THR A 260 11.94 -12.86 -29.13
N SER A 261 11.23 -13.93 -29.47
CA SER A 261 11.46 -14.72 -30.68
C SER A 261 10.23 -15.53 -31.03
N CYS A 262 10.07 -15.82 -32.32
CA CYS A 262 9.06 -16.70 -32.86
C CYS A 262 9.66 -17.61 -33.94
N THR A 263 9.08 -18.79 -34.12
CA THR A 263 9.40 -19.73 -35.20
C THR A 263 8.12 -20.22 -35.84
N VAL A 264 8.09 -20.26 -37.18
CA VAL A 264 6.97 -20.79 -37.95
C VAL A 264 7.45 -21.97 -38.79
N THR A 265 6.83 -23.13 -38.62
CA THR A 265 7.20 -24.37 -39.31
C THR A 265 5.98 -25.12 -39.82
N GLY A 266 6.09 -25.76 -40.97
CA GLY A 266 5.12 -26.71 -41.49
C GLY A 266 5.50 -28.17 -41.18
N ASP A 267 4.49 -29.04 -41.06
CA ASP A 267 4.70 -30.50 -40.98
C ASP A 267 5.17 -31.12 -42.32
N ASP A 268 5.18 -30.33 -43.39
CA ASP A 268 5.81 -30.60 -44.68
C ASP A 268 7.33 -30.31 -44.71
N GLY A 269 7.88 -29.78 -43.61
CA GLY A 269 9.29 -29.46 -43.46
C GLY A 269 9.68 -28.04 -43.91
N GLU A 270 8.70 -27.19 -44.27
CA GLU A 270 8.97 -25.78 -44.54
C GLU A 270 9.21 -24.98 -43.25
N ASN A 271 10.19 -24.08 -43.29
CA ASN A 271 10.47 -23.15 -42.20
C ASN A 271 10.39 -21.72 -42.74
N PHE A 272 9.67 -20.86 -42.01
CA PHE A 272 9.45 -19.47 -42.42
C PHE A 272 10.15 -18.50 -41.44
N PRO A 273 10.75 -17.41 -41.96
CA PRO A 273 11.27 -16.36 -41.09
C PRO A 273 10.10 -15.69 -40.37
N ALA A 274 10.15 -15.64 -39.04
CA ALA A 274 9.06 -15.05 -38.25
C ALA A 274 8.97 -13.51 -38.35
N GLY A 275 9.95 -12.85 -38.98
CA GLY A 275 9.93 -11.41 -39.24
C GLY A 275 10.00 -10.55 -37.97
N CYS A 276 10.81 -10.96 -37.00
CA CYS A 276 10.93 -10.26 -35.72
C CYS A 276 11.74 -8.96 -35.82
N SER A 277 11.15 -7.87 -35.33
CA SER A 277 11.77 -6.56 -35.15
C SER A 277 11.47 -6.07 -33.74
N GLU A 278 12.51 -5.81 -32.96
CA GLU A 278 12.38 -5.52 -31.52
C GLU A 278 11.57 -6.62 -30.80
N ASN A 279 10.39 -6.30 -30.26
CA ASN A 279 9.55 -7.25 -29.54
C ASN A 279 8.32 -7.72 -30.33
N THR A 280 8.26 -7.40 -31.63
CA THR A 280 7.14 -7.73 -32.50
C THR A 280 7.60 -8.66 -33.61
N CYS A 281 6.91 -9.79 -33.80
CA CYS A 281 7.14 -10.71 -34.91
C CYS A 281 5.93 -10.75 -35.84
N SER A 282 6.15 -10.48 -37.12
CA SER A 282 5.07 -10.31 -38.10
C SER A 282 5.40 -10.94 -39.44
N ALA A 283 4.38 -11.48 -40.11
CA ALA A 283 4.45 -11.90 -41.50
C ALA A 283 4.51 -10.71 -42.48
N GLY A 284 4.32 -9.48 -41.99
CA GLY A 284 4.16 -8.29 -42.80
C GLY A 284 2.78 -8.20 -43.48
N ALA A 285 2.47 -7.07 -44.10
CA ALA A 285 1.15 -6.80 -44.68
C ALA A 285 0.78 -7.75 -45.84
N GLY A 286 1.78 -8.30 -46.55
CA GLY A 286 1.58 -9.25 -47.64
C GLY A 286 1.51 -10.72 -47.20
N GLY A 287 1.78 -11.01 -45.93
CA GLY A 287 1.98 -12.37 -45.43
C GLY A 287 3.20 -13.06 -46.05
N VAL A 288 3.41 -14.33 -45.66
CA VAL A 288 4.49 -15.17 -46.19
C VAL A 288 3.89 -16.30 -47.04
N PRO A 289 4.18 -16.37 -48.35
CA PRO A 289 3.68 -17.45 -49.19
C PRO A 289 4.38 -18.79 -48.88
N THR A 290 3.62 -19.87 -48.90
CA THR A 290 4.12 -21.25 -48.78
C THR A 290 4.59 -21.78 -50.13
N ALA A 291 5.32 -22.90 -50.16
CA ALA A 291 5.41 -23.68 -51.39
C ALA A 291 4.09 -24.41 -51.70
N ALA A 292 4.13 -25.26 -52.73
CA ALA A 292 2.97 -25.97 -53.23
C ALA A 292 2.47 -27.04 -52.24
N ILE A 293 1.21 -26.94 -51.83
CA ILE A 293 0.57 -27.86 -50.88
C ILE A 293 0.10 -29.12 -51.61
N ASN A 294 0.69 -30.27 -51.26
CA ASN A 294 0.44 -31.55 -51.93
C ASN A 294 -0.48 -32.50 -51.14
N GLN A 295 -0.59 -32.26 -49.84
CA GLN A 295 -1.40 -33.01 -48.88
C GLN A 295 -1.88 -32.03 -47.79
N GLN A 296 -2.74 -32.48 -46.87
CA GLN A 296 -3.10 -31.66 -45.72
C GLN A 296 -1.82 -31.30 -44.95
N THR A 297 -1.59 -30.00 -44.75
CA THR A 297 -0.39 -29.47 -44.09
C THR A 297 -0.81 -28.66 -42.86
N THR A 298 -0.11 -28.86 -41.76
CA THR A 298 -0.28 -28.10 -40.51
C THR A 298 0.90 -27.16 -40.32
N PHE A 299 0.62 -25.85 -40.24
CA PHE A 299 1.60 -24.84 -39.89
C PHE A 299 1.49 -24.52 -38.40
N THR A 300 2.64 -24.43 -37.74
CA THR A 300 2.76 -24.17 -36.30
C THR A 300 3.60 -22.93 -36.06
N LEU A 301 3.12 -22.03 -35.22
CA LEU A 301 3.81 -20.83 -34.74
C LEU A 301 4.10 -21.00 -33.25
N VAL A 302 5.38 -20.94 -32.89
CA VAL A 302 5.84 -20.99 -31.50
C VAL A 302 6.56 -19.70 -31.17
N CYS A 303 6.14 -19.00 -30.13
CA CYS A 303 6.77 -17.75 -29.68
C CYS A 303 7.16 -17.82 -28.21
N THR A 304 8.23 -17.13 -27.86
CA THR A 304 8.64 -16.90 -26.46
C THR A 304 8.35 -15.44 -26.10
N GLY A 305 7.51 -15.22 -25.10
CA GLY A 305 7.15 -13.90 -24.59
C GLY A 305 8.33 -13.20 -23.91
N VAL A 306 8.29 -11.87 -23.84
CA VAL A 306 9.28 -11.08 -23.06
C VAL A 306 9.17 -11.31 -21.55
N ASP A 307 8.04 -11.83 -21.09
CA ASP A 307 7.80 -12.32 -19.74
C ASP A 307 8.26 -13.79 -19.53
N GLY A 308 8.82 -14.44 -20.56
CA GLY A 308 9.22 -15.84 -20.54
C GLY A 308 8.08 -16.83 -20.79
N SER A 309 6.85 -16.36 -21.05
CA SER A 309 5.74 -17.23 -21.44
C SER A 309 5.98 -17.87 -22.80
N THR A 310 5.24 -18.93 -23.13
CA THR A 310 5.32 -19.59 -24.44
C THR A 310 3.94 -19.62 -25.08
N LEU A 311 3.88 -19.17 -26.32
CA LEU A 311 2.70 -19.28 -27.18
C LEU A 311 2.92 -20.38 -28.22
N ASN A 312 1.88 -21.18 -28.48
CA ASN A 312 1.86 -22.18 -29.53
C ASN A 312 0.51 -22.13 -30.26
N GLU A 313 0.53 -21.80 -31.55
CA GLU A 313 -0.65 -21.78 -32.42
C GLU A 313 -0.46 -22.68 -33.63
N SER A 314 -1.54 -23.26 -34.12
CA SER A 314 -1.52 -24.11 -35.31
C SER A 314 -2.67 -23.80 -36.25
N VAL A 315 -2.41 -23.80 -37.56
CA VAL A 315 -3.43 -23.69 -38.60
C VAL A 315 -3.28 -24.83 -39.61
N ILE A 316 -4.41 -25.45 -39.97
CA ILE A 316 -4.46 -26.56 -40.93
C ILE A 316 -4.93 -26.02 -42.28
N VAL A 317 -4.22 -26.41 -43.34
CA VAL A 317 -4.56 -26.11 -44.73
C VAL A 317 -4.93 -27.40 -45.43
N ASN A 318 -6.17 -27.45 -45.94
CA ASN A 318 -6.72 -28.66 -46.56
C ASN A 318 -6.55 -28.64 -48.08
N VAL A 319 -6.37 -29.82 -48.67
CA VAL A 319 -6.37 -29.99 -50.12
C VAL A 319 -7.77 -30.41 -50.58
N VAL A 320 -8.30 -29.73 -51.61
CA VAL A 320 -9.59 -30.11 -52.20
C VAL A 320 -9.51 -31.54 -52.73
N PRO A 321 -10.41 -32.46 -52.33
CA PRO A 321 -10.42 -33.82 -52.85
C PRO A 321 -10.77 -33.80 -54.34
N VAL A 322 -10.00 -34.53 -55.14
CA VAL A 322 -10.33 -34.76 -56.55
C VAL A 322 -11.33 -35.91 -56.62
N PHE A 323 -12.56 -35.64 -57.03
CA PHE A 323 -13.54 -36.68 -57.30
C PHE A 323 -13.10 -37.47 -58.53
N GLN A 324 -12.89 -38.78 -58.38
CA GLN A 324 -12.70 -39.70 -59.49
C GLN A 324 -13.92 -40.62 -59.55
N GLU A 325 -14.73 -40.50 -60.61
CA GLU A 325 -15.74 -41.50 -60.92
C GLU A 325 -15.04 -42.81 -61.30
N ARG A 326 -15.48 -43.90 -60.66
CA ARG A 326 -15.01 -45.26 -60.91
C ARG A 326 -15.96 -45.97 -61.85
#